data_AF-X6FKW1-F1
#
_entry.id   AF-X6FKW1-F1
#
_cell.length_a   1.000
_cell.length_b   1.000
_cell.length_c   1.000
_cell.angle_alpha   90.00
_cell.angle_beta   90.00
_cell.angle_gamma   90.00
#
_symmetry.space_group_name_H-M   'P 1'
#
loop_
_entity.id
_entity.type
_entity.pdbx_description
1 polymer ?
#
loop_
_entity_poly.entity_id
_entity_poly.type
_entity_poly.pdbx_seq_one_letter_code
_entity_poly.pdbx_strand_id
1 'polypeptide(L)'
;MLQHAAWLGPLLVAALLRQEGLAANHLASLHLGAKNIPREWRRARNRSDRLLAFVDAIHDAALAGLKEHDRLAMAKSQMERRLKQRRASSKLPDLVELAMSRPLVSAGMIQERLKVTKQGALNLVGELGLREMTGRGRFRAWGIV
;
A
#
# COMPACT_ATOMS: atom_id res chain seq x y z
N MET A 1 -22.97 -11.18 -19.03
CA MET A 1 -22.95 -10.73 -17.62
C MET A 1 -21.83 -9.71 -17.32
N LEU A 2 -20.61 -9.82 -17.85
CA LEU A 2 -19.49 -8.89 -17.58
C LEU A 2 -19.67 -7.45 -18.13
N GLN A 3 -20.53 -7.26 -19.14
CA GLN A 3 -20.68 -5.98 -19.86
C GLN A 3 -21.35 -4.86 -19.03
N HIS A 4 -21.97 -5.20 -17.89
CA HIS A 4 -22.68 -4.26 -17.01
C HIS A 4 -21.92 -3.94 -15.71
N ALA A 5 -20.70 -4.47 -15.56
CA ALA A 5 -19.90 -4.25 -14.36
C ALA A 5 -19.09 -2.95 -14.46
N ALA A 6 -19.63 -1.84 -13.94
CA ALA A 6 -18.96 -0.53 -13.96
C ALA A 6 -17.57 -0.53 -13.28
N TRP A 7 -17.31 -1.49 -12.38
CA TRP A 7 -16.02 -1.69 -11.71
C TRP A 7 -14.96 -2.36 -12.59
N LEU A 8 -15.37 -3.06 -13.66
CA LEU A 8 -14.46 -3.85 -14.50
C LEU A 8 -13.61 -2.94 -15.41
N GLY A 9 -14.19 -1.85 -15.92
CA GLY A 9 -13.52 -0.91 -16.81
C GLY A 9 -12.18 -0.39 -16.25
N PRO A 10 -12.17 0.20 -15.05
CA PRO A 10 -10.92 0.67 -14.43
C PRO A 10 -9.89 -0.45 -14.19
N LEU A 11 -10.31 -1.67 -13.87
CA LEU A 11 -9.38 -2.80 -13.70
C LEU A 11 -8.75 -3.23 -15.02
N LEU A 12 -9.53 -3.24 -16.11
CA LEU A 12 -9.00 -3.52 -17.45
C LEU A 12 -8.00 -2.45 -17.90
N VAL A 13 -8.32 -1.17 -17.68
CA VAL A 13 -7.39 -0.07 -17.98
C VAL A 13 -6.11 -0.20 -17.15
N ALA A 14 -6.21 -0.49 -15.86
CA ALA A 14 -5.03 -0.72 -15.01
C ALA A 14 -4.18 -1.90 -15.49
N ALA A 15 -4.82 -2.98 -15.97
CA ALA A 15 -4.12 -4.14 -16.52
C ALA A 15 -3.41 -3.80 -17.84
N LEU A 16 -4.07 -3.04 -18.73
CA LEU A 16 -3.49 -2.54 -19.97
C LEU A 16 -2.29 -1.62 -19.70
N LEU A 17 -2.41 -0.66 -18.78
CA LEU A 17 -1.28 0.20 -18.39
C LEU A 17 -0.08 -0.60 -17.89
N ARG A 18 -0.31 -1.70 -17.17
CA ARG A 18 0.76 -2.61 -16.75
C ARG A 18 1.36 -3.39 -17.92
N GLN A 19 0.53 -3.90 -18.83
CA GLN A 19 0.96 -4.64 -20.02
C GLN A 19 1.80 -3.77 -20.97
N GLU A 20 1.41 -2.50 -21.15
CA GLU A 20 2.14 -1.52 -21.97
C GLU A 20 3.38 -0.93 -21.27
N GLY A 21 3.68 -1.37 -20.05
CA GLY A 21 4.87 -0.95 -19.30
C GLY A 21 4.73 0.35 -18.51
N LEU A 22 3.65 1.12 -18.69
CA LEU A 22 3.39 2.38 -17.96
C LEU A 22 3.24 2.18 -16.45
N ALA A 23 2.78 1.01 -16.02
CA ALA A 23 2.70 0.60 -14.62
C ALA A 23 3.30 -0.80 -14.40
N ALA A 24 4.46 -1.09 -15.00
CA ALA A 24 5.04 -2.45 -15.08
C ALA A 24 5.06 -3.23 -13.75
N ASN A 25 5.29 -2.54 -12.62
CA ASN A 25 5.49 -3.16 -11.31
C ASN A 25 4.23 -3.23 -10.43
N HIS A 26 3.08 -2.70 -10.86
CA HIS A 26 1.88 -2.66 -10.02
C HIS A 26 0.58 -2.56 -10.84
N LEU A 27 -0.57 -2.75 -10.19
CA LEU A 27 -1.86 -2.40 -10.78
C LEU A 27 -2.22 -0.98 -10.36
N ALA A 28 -2.32 -0.08 -11.34
CA ALA A 28 -2.65 1.32 -11.09
C ALA A 28 -4.03 1.46 -10.41
N SER A 29 -4.07 2.15 -9.27
CA SER A 29 -5.31 2.37 -8.51
C SER A 29 -6.12 3.54 -9.06
N LEU A 30 -6.65 3.40 -10.28
CA LEU A 30 -7.33 4.49 -11.01
C LEU A 30 -8.52 5.11 -10.25
N HIS A 31 -9.18 4.35 -9.39
CA HIS A 31 -10.25 4.85 -8.53
C HIS A 31 -9.80 5.94 -7.56
N LEU A 32 -8.52 5.96 -7.15
CA LEU A 32 -7.98 6.97 -6.25
C LEU A 32 -7.94 8.35 -6.89
N GLY A 33 -7.67 8.45 -8.20
CA GLY A 33 -7.76 9.72 -8.91
C GLY A 33 -9.19 10.01 -9.39
N ALA A 34 -9.92 9.00 -9.87
CA ALA A 34 -11.28 9.19 -10.36
C ALA A 34 -12.27 9.71 -9.30
N LYS A 35 -12.01 9.49 -8.00
CA LYS A 35 -12.82 10.04 -6.90
C LYS A 35 -12.69 11.56 -6.77
N ASN A 36 -11.58 12.14 -7.21
CA ASN A 36 -11.34 13.59 -7.19
C ASN A 36 -11.99 14.29 -8.40
N ILE A 37 -12.26 13.54 -9.47
CA ILE A 37 -12.89 14.08 -10.67
C ILE A 37 -14.43 14.05 -10.53
N PRO A 38 -15.11 15.20 -10.67
CA PRO A 38 -16.55 15.22 -10.53
C PRO A 38 -17.27 14.36 -11.58
N ARG A 39 -18.47 13.89 -11.24
CA ARG A 39 -19.18 12.89 -12.05
C ARG A 39 -19.62 13.44 -13.40
N GLU A 40 -20.00 14.72 -13.46
CA GLU A 40 -20.44 15.43 -14.64
C GLU A 40 -19.35 15.50 -15.72
N TRP A 41 -18.08 15.68 -15.33
CA TRP A 41 -16.94 15.65 -16.24
C TRP A 41 -16.66 14.23 -16.75
N ARG A 42 -16.67 13.25 -15.85
CA ARG A 42 -16.51 11.81 -16.23
C ARG A 42 -17.64 11.27 -17.10
N ARG A 43 -18.79 11.93 -17.11
CA ARG A 43 -19.97 11.57 -17.93
C ARG A 43 -20.36 12.67 -18.92
N ALA A 44 -19.42 13.56 -19.25
CA ALA A 44 -19.67 14.63 -20.21
C ALA A 44 -20.14 14.06 -21.55
N ARG A 45 -21.13 14.73 -22.16
CA ARG A 45 -21.65 14.35 -23.49
C ARG A 45 -20.57 14.52 -24.56
N ASN A 46 -19.82 15.62 -24.46
CA ASN A 46 -18.63 15.85 -25.26
C ASN A 46 -17.56 14.79 -24.96
N ARG A 47 -17.05 14.16 -26.01
CA ARG A 47 -16.02 13.13 -25.92
C ARG A 47 -14.70 13.70 -25.39
N SER A 48 -14.30 14.89 -25.82
CA SER A 48 -13.02 15.49 -25.44
C SER A 48 -12.97 15.78 -23.94
N ASP A 49 -14.02 16.39 -23.39
CA ASP A 49 -14.12 16.70 -21.96
C ASP A 49 -14.08 15.40 -21.13
N ARG A 50 -14.76 14.35 -21.61
CA ARG A 50 -14.76 13.05 -20.94
C ARG A 50 -13.38 12.36 -20.99
N LEU A 51 -12.65 12.49 -22.10
CA LEU A 51 -11.29 11.95 -22.21
C LEU A 51 -10.32 12.71 -21.29
N LEU A 52 -10.41 14.03 -21.26
CA LEU A 52 -9.61 14.87 -20.36
C LEU A 52 -9.83 14.46 -18.90
N ALA A 53 -11.10 14.29 -18.49
CA ALA A 53 -11.44 13.81 -17.16
C ALA A 53 -10.81 12.45 -16.79
N PHE A 54 -10.60 11.55 -17.76
CA PHE A 54 -9.91 10.28 -17.51
C PHE A 54 -8.39 10.43 -17.43
N VAL A 55 -7.80 11.31 -18.25
CA VAL A 55 -6.38 11.64 -18.16
C VAL A 55 -6.05 12.29 -16.82
N ASP A 56 -6.88 13.23 -16.37
CA ASP A 56 -6.74 13.88 -15.06
C ASP A 56 -6.88 12.86 -13.92
N ALA A 57 -7.82 11.90 -14.03
CA ALA A 57 -7.93 10.81 -13.05
C ALA A 57 -6.69 9.91 -13.00
N ILE A 58 -6.03 9.64 -14.14
CA ILE A 58 -4.77 8.88 -14.18
C ILE A 58 -3.65 9.70 -13.53
N HIS A 59 -3.57 10.99 -13.84
CA HIS A 59 -2.59 11.91 -13.26
C HIS A 59 -2.71 11.97 -11.73
N ASP A 60 -3.91 12.20 -11.21
CA ASP A 60 -4.18 12.23 -9.77
C ASP A 60 -3.85 10.91 -9.08
N ALA A 61 -4.15 9.77 -9.73
CA ALA A 61 -3.80 8.45 -9.20
C ALA A 61 -2.28 8.25 -9.12
N ALA A 62 -1.53 8.73 -10.13
CA ALA A 62 -0.07 8.67 -10.14
C ALA A 62 0.54 9.54 -9.05
N LEU A 63 0.07 10.79 -8.88
CA LEU A 63 0.52 11.68 -7.81
C LEU A 63 0.26 11.11 -6.41
N ALA A 64 -0.92 10.52 -6.20
CA ALA A 64 -1.24 9.85 -4.95
C ALA A 64 -0.31 8.65 -4.70
N GLY A 65 0.01 7.87 -5.74
CA GLY A 65 0.95 6.76 -5.67
C GLY A 65 2.38 7.20 -5.31
N LEU A 66 2.88 8.26 -5.94
CA LEU A 66 4.21 8.82 -5.64
C LEU A 66 4.30 9.30 -4.19
N LYS A 67 3.27 10.03 -3.72
CA LYS A 67 3.22 10.49 -2.32
C LYS A 67 3.25 9.33 -1.32
N GLU A 68 2.52 8.25 -1.61
CA GLU A 68 2.52 7.06 -0.76
C GLU A 68 3.84 6.32 -0.82
N HIS A 69 4.45 6.20 -2.00
CA HIS A 69 5.77 5.61 -2.17
C HIS A 69 6.82 6.35 -1.33
N ASP A 70 6.86 7.68 -1.39
CA ASP A 70 7.81 8.49 -0.64
C ASP A 70 7.60 8.36 0.88
N ARG A 71 6.33 8.30 1.33
CA ARG A 71 5.98 8.02 2.73
C ARG A 71 6.56 6.68 3.17
N LEU A 72 6.34 5.62 2.40
CA LEU A 72 6.83 4.27 2.71
C LEU A 72 8.36 4.17 2.65
N ALA A 73 9.01 4.82 1.68
CA ALA A 73 10.46 4.88 1.57
C ALA A 73 11.10 5.58 2.78
N MET A 74 10.50 6.68 3.23
CA MET A 74 10.93 7.37 4.44
C MET A 74 10.75 6.50 5.69
N ALA A 75 9.61 5.83 5.82
CA ALA A 75 9.35 4.91 6.93
C ALA A 75 10.35 3.73 6.95
N LYS A 76 10.66 3.13 5.79
CA LYS A 76 11.69 2.09 5.67
C LYS A 76 13.04 2.59 6.16
N SER A 77 13.45 3.76 5.69
CA SER A 77 14.72 4.40 6.09
C SER A 77 14.80 4.64 7.60
N GLN A 78 13.70 5.05 8.25
CA GLN A 78 13.65 5.25 9.69
C GLN A 78 13.75 3.93 10.46
N MET A 79 13.09 2.88 9.98
CA MET A 79 13.18 1.53 10.56
C MET A 79 14.60 0.96 10.44
N GLU A 80 15.24 1.10 9.27
CA GLU A 80 16.61 0.63 9.03
C GLU A 80 17.65 1.32 9.92
N ARG A 81 17.45 2.59 10.29
CA ARG A 81 18.31 3.28 11.26
C ARG A 81 18.33 2.57 12.62
N ARG A 82 17.22 1.93 13.04
CA ARG A 82 17.14 1.16 14.28
C ARG A 82 17.89 -0.17 14.23
N LEU A 83 18.29 -0.62 13.02
CA LEU A 83 19.07 -1.85 12.82
C LEU A 83 20.57 -1.65 13.05
N LYS A 84 21.10 -0.43 12.91
CA LYS A 84 22.56 -0.14 12.92
C LYS A 84 23.30 -0.56 14.20
N GLN A 85 22.59 -0.69 15.32
CA GLN A 85 23.15 -1.06 16.63
C GLN A 85 22.74 -2.48 17.07
N ARG A 86 22.26 -3.31 16.14
CA ARG A 86 21.69 -4.62 16.45
C ARG A 86 22.64 -5.76 16.14
N ARG A 87 22.54 -6.81 16.94
CA ARG A 87 23.30 -8.05 16.74
C ARG A 87 22.90 -8.70 15.42
N ALA A 88 23.85 -9.35 14.75
CA ALA A 88 23.61 -10.08 13.50
C ALA A 88 22.54 -11.19 13.62
N SER A 89 22.35 -11.76 14.81
CA SER A 89 21.33 -12.79 15.08
C SER A 89 19.91 -12.25 15.26
N SER A 90 19.69 -10.94 15.16
CA SER A 90 18.37 -10.32 15.37
C SER A 90 17.41 -10.64 14.23
N LYS A 91 16.14 -10.89 14.56
CA LYS A 91 15.03 -11.03 13.61
C LYS A 91 14.35 -9.70 13.26
N LEU A 92 14.92 -8.59 13.69
CA LEU A 92 14.40 -7.25 13.43
C LEU A 92 14.46 -6.85 11.94
N PRO A 93 15.52 -7.18 11.16
CA PRO A 93 15.52 -6.96 9.71
C PRO A 93 14.40 -7.73 9.00
N ASP A 94 14.17 -8.98 9.41
CA ASP A 94 13.07 -9.80 8.86
C ASP A 94 11.69 -9.18 9.16
N LEU A 95 11.54 -8.52 10.32
CA LEU A 95 10.31 -7.81 10.65
C LEU A 95 10.12 -6.54 9.80
N VAL A 96 11.20 -5.82 9.46
CA VAL A 96 11.14 -4.68 8.53
C VAL A 96 10.59 -5.13 7.18
N GLU A 97 11.17 -6.18 6.61
CA GLU A 97 10.72 -6.71 5.32
C GLU A 97 9.27 -7.22 5.39
N LEU A 98 8.87 -7.87 6.49
CA LEU A 98 7.50 -8.29 6.70
C LEU A 98 6.53 -7.09 6.74
N ALA A 99 6.87 -6.04 7.48
CA ALA A 99 6.06 -4.82 7.59
C ALA A 99 5.99 -4.04 6.28
N MET A 100 7.07 -4.02 5.48
CA MET A 100 7.06 -3.41 4.14
C MET A 100 6.23 -4.22 3.14
N SER A 101 6.16 -5.55 3.31
CA SER A 101 5.39 -6.42 2.41
C SER A 101 3.88 -6.39 2.66
N ARG A 102 3.43 -5.97 3.84
CA ARG A 102 2.04 -6.08 4.28
C ARG A 102 1.61 -4.84 5.06
N PRO A 103 0.47 -4.21 4.71
CA PRO A 103 0.02 -2.99 5.37
C PRO A 103 -0.35 -3.19 6.85
N LEU A 104 -0.69 -4.43 7.24
CA LEU A 104 -0.99 -4.82 8.62
C LEU A 104 -0.35 -6.17 8.92
N VAL A 105 0.33 -6.25 10.06
CA VAL A 105 0.96 -7.47 10.59
C VAL A 105 0.41 -7.77 11.98
N SER A 106 0.02 -9.02 12.24
CA SER A 106 -0.42 -9.47 13.57
C SER A 106 0.68 -10.23 14.29
N ALA A 107 0.54 -10.45 15.60
CA ALA A 107 1.54 -11.18 16.37
C ALA A 107 1.69 -12.61 15.84
N GLY A 108 0.58 -13.26 15.49
CA GLY A 108 0.58 -14.60 14.90
C GLY A 108 1.34 -14.66 13.56
N MET A 109 1.14 -13.66 12.69
CA MET A 109 1.89 -13.57 11.42
C MET A 109 3.40 -13.45 11.66
N ILE A 110 3.80 -12.65 12.66
CA ILE A 110 5.22 -12.46 13.01
C ILE A 110 5.80 -13.76 13.56
N GLN A 111 5.10 -14.43 14.48
CA GLN A 111 5.51 -15.72 15.03
C GLN A 111 5.73 -16.76 13.94
N GLU A 112 4.76 -16.89 13.04
CA GLU A 112 4.80 -17.88 11.97
C GLU A 112 5.94 -17.60 10.97
N ARG A 113 6.11 -16.34 10.57
CA ARG A 113 7.05 -15.94 9.54
C ARG A 113 8.49 -15.86 10.04
N LEU A 114 8.72 -15.41 11.27
CA LEU A 114 10.05 -15.21 11.86
C LEU A 114 10.46 -16.36 12.80
N LYS A 115 9.56 -17.33 13.04
CA LYS A 115 9.78 -18.49 13.93
C LYS A 115 10.17 -18.07 15.35
N VAL A 116 9.46 -17.08 15.89
CA VAL A 116 9.66 -16.54 17.24
C VAL A 116 8.47 -16.87 18.13
N THR A 117 8.68 -16.82 19.45
CA THR A 117 7.58 -16.92 20.43
C THR A 117 6.66 -15.71 20.33
N LYS A 118 5.45 -15.82 20.88
CA LYS A 118 4.49 -14.69 20.91
C LYS A 118 5.08 -13.46 21.59
N GLN A 119 5.76 -13.67 22.71
CA GLN A 119 6.43 -12.58 23.43
C GLN A 119 7.59 -12.02 22.61
N GLY A 120 8.37 -12.86 21.93
CA GLY A 120 9.42 -12.42 21.01
C GLY A 120 8.88 -11.52 19.89
N ALA A 121 7.75 -11.89 19.28
CA ALA A 121 7.08 -11.05 18.28
C ALA A 121 6.68 -9.68 18.84
N LEU A 122 6.08 -9.64 20.04
CA LEU A 122 5.68 -8.38 20.68
C LEU A 122 6.88 -7.49 21.04
N ASN A 123 7.98 -8.10 21.49
CA ASN A 123 9.22 -7.38 21.78
C ASN A 123 9.80 -6.76 20.50
N LEU A 124 9.89 -7.53 19.40
CA LEU A 124 10.37 -7.02 18.11
C LEU A 124 9.52 -5.86 17.59
N VAL A 125 8.20 -5.94 17.73
CA VAL A 125 7.28 -4.84 17.36
C VAL A 125 7.57 -3.58 18.15
N GLY A 126 7.74 -3.69 19.48
CA GLY A 126 8.06 -2.56 20.34
C GLY A 126 9.43 -1.95 20.02
N GLU A 127 10.43 -2.80 19.76
CA GLU A 127 11.77 -2.38 19.35
C GLU A 127 11.76 -1.63 18.00
N LEU A 128 11.00 -2.14 17.03
CA LEU A 128 10.87 -1.51 15.72
C LEU A 128 10.04 -0.22 15.78
N GLY A 129 9.12 -0.13 16.75
CA GLY A 129 8.24 1.02 16.95
C GLY A 129 7.04 1.06 16.00
N LEU A 130 6.52 -0.10 15.59
CA LEU A 130 5.32 -0.15 14.75
C LEU A 130 4.10 0.34 15.52
N ARG A 131 3.20 1.07 14.85
CA ARG A 131 1.99 1.61 15.48
C ARG A 131 0.91 0.55 15.52
N GLU A 132 0.25 0.40 16.66
CA GLU A 132 -0.96 -0.41 16.76
C GLU A 132 -2.12 0.27 16.03
N MET A 133 -2.77 -0.46 15.13
CA MET A 133 -3.85 0.05 14.28
C MET A 133 -5.24 -0.34 14.80
N THR A 134 -5.32 -1.35 15.67
CA THR A 134 -6.60 -1.93 16.11
C THR A 134 -7.22 -1.21 17.30
N GLY A 135 -6.44 -0.53 18.14
CA GLY A 135 -6.93 0.13 19.37
C GLY A 135 -7.63 -0.81 20.34
N ARG A 136 -7.36 -2.11 20.27
CA ARG A 136 -8.07 -3.18 21.00
C ARG A 136 -7.03 -3.97 21.76
N GLY A 137 -7.22 -4.12 23.08
CA GLY A 137 -6.27 -4.85 23.93
C GLY A 137 -6.00 -6.32 23.51
N ARG A 138 -6.90 -6.94 22.73
CA ARG A 138 -6.75 -8.29 22.14
C ARG A 138 -6.79 -8.22 20.60
N PHE A 139 -6.17 -9.21 19.95
CA PHE A 139 -6.07 -9.33 18.49
C PHE A 139 -5.41 -8.11 17.82
N ARG A 140 -4.32 -7.65 18.45
CA ARG A 140 -3.56 -6.48 18.00
C ARG A 140 -2.91 -6.73 16.63
N ALA A 141 -2.96 -5.70 15.80
CA ALA A 141 -2.22 -5.61 14.55
C ALA A 141 -1.51 -4.26 14.45
N TRP A 142 -0.34 -4.28 13.81
CA TRP A 142 0.51 -3.12 13.66
C TRP A 142 0.76 -2.82 12.19
N GLY A 143 1.00 -1.55 11.89
CA GLY A 143 1.26 -1.07 10.54
C GLY A 143 2.25 0.09 10.51
N ILE A 144 2.60 0.49 9.28
CA ILE A 144 3.45 1.64 8.98
C ILE A 144 2.58 2.90 8.85
N VAL A 145 3.04 4.00 9.44
CA VAL A 145 2.36 5.31 9.45
C VAL A 145 3.23 6.35 8.78
#